data_AF-A0A949ZZY6-F1
#
_entry.id   AF-A0A949ZZY6-F1
#
_cell.length_a   1.000
_cell.length_b   1.000
_cell.length_c   1.000
_cell.angle_alpha   90.00
_cell.angle_beta   90.00
_cell.angle_gamma   90.00
#
_symmetry.space_group_name_H-M   'P 1'
#
loop_
_entity.id
_entity.type
_entity.pdbx_description
1 polymer ?
#
loop_
_entity_poly.entity_id
_entity_poly.type
_entity_poly.pdbx_seq_one_letter_code
_entity_poly.pdbx_strand_id
1 'polypeptide(L)'
;MPEGLSPSEVGEQIAEHRDHAEHADHAAHPAHVTRDRVISIVEAVLLSLVALMAAWSGYSAAKWGSESSLALAQASGARSDASADQIQATQIRTLDSVSFNAVEGAYVAHDTRLFNLAVRRLRAGYKPAFNAWLALHPLKNPNAPPDPSYMPQCRIPQQTAAQVATVQANAEFTKGESASGTADKYVRLTVILAAVLFLVGIGSRFPVRSARYGLIGIAAVLLAVSVVQLLGLPGPPS
;
A
#
# COMPACT_ATOMS: atom_id res chain seq x y z
N MET A 1 75.70 -49.69 11.32
CA MET A 1 75.86 -48.34 10.73
C MET A 1 74.68 -48.12 9.80
N PRO A 2 73.91 -47.04 9.95
CA PRO A 2 72.85 -46.72 9.00
C PRO A 2 73.49 -46.11 7.74
N GLU A 3 73.35 -46.77 6.60
CA GLU A 3 73.71 -46.17 5.32
C GLU A 3 72.69 -45.08 5.00
N GLY A 4 73.11 -43.82 5.16
CA GLY A 4 72.35 -42.68 4.70
C GLY A 4 72.45 -42.60 3.18
N LEU A 5 71.29 -42.51 2.52
CA LEU A 5 71.16 -42.33 1.07
C LEU A 5 72.06 -41.19 0.60
N SER A 6 72.70 -41.38 -0.55
CA SER A 6 73.59 -40.38 -1.13
C SER A 6 72.78 -39.16 -1.61
N PRO A 7 73.36 -37.93 -1.60
CA PRO A 7 72.65 -36.72 -2.03
C PRO A 7 72.10 -36.80 -3.47
N SER A 8 72.72 -37.61 -4.33
CA SER A 8 72.26 -37.88 -5.69
C SER A 8 71.00 -38.75 -5.73
N GLU A 9 70.90 -39.78 -4.89
CA GLU A 9 69.71 -40.64 -4.80
C GLU A 9 68.51 -39.91 -4.19
N VAL A 10 68.76 -39.00 -3.25
CA VAL A 10 67.71 -38.12 -2.69
C VAL A 10 67.20 -37.13 -3.74
N GLY A 11 68.10 -36.61 -4.59
CA GLY A 11 67.72 -35.76 -5.72
C GLY A 11 66.89 -36.49 -6.77
N GLU A 12 67.24 -37.74 -7.07
CA GLU A 12 66.53 -38.60 -8.02
C GLU A 12 65.15 -39.02 -7.48
N GLN A 13 65.03 -39.37 -6.21
CA GLN A 13 63.73 -39.65 -5.57
C GLN A 13 62.81 -38.44 -5.49
N ILE A 14 63.37 -37.24 -5.26
CA ILE A 14 62.57 -36.00 -5.25
C ILE A 14 62.11 -35.66 -6.67
N ALA A 15 62.94 -35.92 -7.68
CA ALA A 15 62.56 -35.75 -9.08
C ALA A 15 61.49 -36.78 -9.51
N GLU A 16 61.64 -38.06 -9.16
CA GLU A 16 60.63 -39.09 -9.42
C GLU A 16 59.30 -38.80 -8.71
N HIS A 17 59.33 -38.36 -7.45
CA HIS A 17 58.10 -37.98 -6.73
C HIS A 17 57.46 -36.72 -7.30
N ARG A 18 58.25 -35.78 -7.82
CA ARG A 18 57.74 -34.58 -8.50
C ARG A 18 57.12 -34.93 -9.85
N ASP A 19 57.75 -35.79 -10.64
CA ASP A 19 57.24 -36.23 -11.93
C ASP A 19 55.98 -37.11 -11.74
N HIS A 20 55.91 -37.93 -10.69
CA HIS A 20 54.69 -38.65 -10.33
C HIS A 20 53.57 -37.74 -9.77
N ALA A 21 53.90 -36.65 -9.07
CA ALA A 21 52.91 -35.66 -8.62
C ALA A 21 52.39 -34.79 -9.77
N GLU A 22 53.26 -34.36 -10.70
CA GLU A 22 52.89 -33.59 -11.89
C GLU A 22 52.14 -34.47 -12.92
N HIS A 23 52.42 -35.78 -12.99
CA HIS A 23 51.63 -36.72 -13.81
C HIS A 23 50.33 -37.21 -13.15
N ALA A 24 50.22 -37.19 -11.82
CA ALA A 24 48.97 -37.49 -11.12
C ALA A 24 47.94 -36.34 -11.22
N ASP A 25 48.40 -35.08 -11.29
CA ASP A 25 47.55 -33.91 -11.50
C ASP A 25 47.04 -33.77 -12.96
N HIS A 26 47.60 -34.55 -13.89
CA HIS A 26 47.18 -34.56 -15.31
C HIS A 26 46.38 -35.79 -15.75
N ALA A 27 46.09 -36.73 -14.84
CA ALA A 27 45.32 -37.95 -15.13
C ALA A 27 43.89 -37.97 -14.54
N ALA A 28 43.36 -36.82 -14.10
CA ALA A 28 41.98 -36.67 -13.64
C ALA A 28 41.16 -35.73 -14.56
N HIS A 29 40.64 -36.28 -15.65
CA HIS A 29 39.43 -35.85 -16.38
C HIS A 29 39.21 -34.33 -16.61
N PRO A 30 39.51 -33.78 -17.81
CA PRO A 30 39.28 -32.36 -18.16
C PRO A 30 37.80 -31.94 -18.19
N ALA A 31 36.87 -32.89 -18.10
CA ALA A 31 35.43 -32.65 -18.10
C ALA A 31 34.89 -32.11 -16.76
N HIS A 32 35.62 -32.28 -15.63
CA HIS A 32 35.14 -31.83 -14.32
C HIS A 32 35.45 -30.34 -14.04
N VAL A 33 36.65 -29.86 -14.42
CA VAL A 33 37.07 -28.46 -14.20
C VAL A 33 36.27 -27.46 -15.04
N THR A 34 35.94 -27.82 -16.29
CA THR A 34 35.12 -26.98 -17.18
C THR A 34 33.66 -26.92 -16.71
N ARG A 35 33.11 -28.03 -16.24
CA ARG A 35 31.72 -28.12 -15.75
C ARG A 35 31.53 -27.32 -14.47
N ASP A 36 32.47 -27.39 -13.53
CA ASP A 36 32.44 -26.58 -12.31
C ASP A 36 32.53 -25.07 -12.60
N ARG A 37 33.35 -24.68 -13.59
CA ARG A 37 33.48 -23.27 -14.00
C ARG A 37 32.21 -22.72 -14.66
N VAL A 38 31.53 -23.52 -15.49
CA VAL A 38 30.22 -23.12 -16.07
C VAL A 38 29.16 -22.99 -14.98
N ILE A 39 29.13 -23.89 -14.01
CA ILE A 39 28.20 -23.83 -12.87
C ILE A 39 28.42 -22.54 -12.07
N SER A 40 29.67 -22.17 -11.77
CA SER A 40 29.97 -20.93 -11.05
C SER A 40 29.54 -19.66 -11.80
N ILE A 41 29.69 -19.62 -13.13
CA ILE A 41 29.24 -18.48 -13.94
C ILE A 41 27.71 -18.39 -13.91
N VAL A 42 27.01 -19.52 -14.07
CA VAL A 42 25.54 -19.56 -14.03
C VAL A 42 25.02 -19.15 -12.65
N GLU A 43 25.64 -19.61 -11.57
CA GLU A 43 25.30 -19.19 -10.19
C GLU A 43 25.48 -17.69 -10.00
N ALA A 44 26.59 -17.10 -10.49
CA ALA A 44 26.84 -15.66 -10.38
C ALA A 44 25.84 -14.83 -11.19
N VAL A 45 25.51 -15.24 -12.41
CA VAL A 45 24.50 -14.59 -13.25
C VAL A 45 23.12 -14.65 -12.59
N LEU A 46 22.75 -15.81 -12.03
CA LEU A 46 21.48 -15.98 -11.33
C LEU A 46 21.41 -15.08 -10.10
N LEU A 47 22.45 -15.03 -9.28
CA LEU A 47 22.51 -14.13 -8.11
C LEU A 47 22.39 -12.65 -8.51
N SER A 48 23.07 -12.24 -9.58
CA SER A 48 22.97 -10.87 -10.11
C SER A 48 21.53 -10.55 -10.53
N LEU A 49 20.86 -11.47 -11.22
CA LEU A 49 19.49 -11.30 -11.68
C LEU A 49 18.50 -11.22 -10.49
N VAL A 50 18.66 -12.08 -9.48
CA VAL A 50 17.86 -12.02 -8.25
C VAL A 50 18.07 -10.70 -7.51
N ALA A 51 19.30 -10.21 -7.42
CA ALA A 51 19.60 -8.92 -6.79
C ALA A 51 18.94 -7.75 -7.53
N LEU A 52 18.97 -7.74 -8.87
CA LEU A 52 18.27 -6.73 -9.67
C LEU A 52 16.76 -6.79 -9.49
N MET A 53 16.17 -7.99 -9.45
CA MET A 53 14.74 -8.16 -9.17
C MET A 53 14.38 -7.64 -7.78
N ALA A 54 15.21 -7.91 -6.76
CA ALA A 54 14.98 -7.44 -5.40
C ALA A 54 15.05 -5.91 -5.31
N ALA A 55 16.04 -5.31 -5.98
CA ALA A 55 16.16 -3.86 -6.07
C ALA A 55 14.97 -3.21 -6.79
N TRP A 56 14.54 -3.78 -7.93
CA TRP A 56 13.37 -3.32 -8.67
C TRP A 56 12.08 -3.43 -7.85
N SER A 57 11.92 -4.53 -7.12
CA SER A 57 10.78 -4.77 -6.24
C SER A 57 10.75 -3.76 -5.08
N GLY A 58 11.90 -3.53 -4.42
CA GLY A 58 12.02 -2.51 -3.38
C GLY A 58 11.71 -1.09 -3.89
N TYR A 59 12.23 -0.73 -5.06
CA TYR A 59 11.94 0.56 -5.70
C TYR A 59 10.44 0.71 -6.02
N SER A 60 9.83 -0.32 -6.59
CA SER A 60 8.40 -0.32 -6.94
C SER A 60 7.51 -0.23 -5.70
N ALA A 61 7.85 -0.94 -4.63
CA ALA A 61 7.18 -0.83 -3.34
C ALA A 61 7.20 0.62 -2.81
N ALA A 62 8.37 1.28 -2.84
CA ALA A 62 8.51 2.65 -2.38
C ALA A 62 7.68 3.64 -3.22
N LYS A 63 7.69 3.49 -4.55
CA LYS A 63 6.88 4.30 -5.46
C LYS A 63 5.38 4.15 -5.19
N TRP A 64 4.87 2.93 -5.15
CA TRP A 64 3.46 2.68 -4.83
C TRP A 64 3.09 3.11 -3.39
N GLY A 65 4.01 2.98 -2.44
CA GLY A 65 3.83 3.47 -1.07
C GLY A 65 3.73 5.00 -0.99
N SER A 66 4.48 5.72 -1.84
CA SER A 66 4.38 7.18 -1.93
C SER A 66 3.05 7.64 -2.53
N GLU A 67 2.56 6.96 -3.58
CA GLU A 67 1.26 7.24 -4.19
C GLU A 67 0.12 6.96 -3.19
N SER A 68 0.20 5.85 -2.47
CA SER A 68 -0.72 5.51 -1.38
C SER A 68 -0.78 6.61 -0.32
N SER A 69 0.39 7.04 0.17
CA SER A 69 0.48 8.07 1.21
C SER A 69 -0.12 9.40 0.75
N LEU A 70 0.14 9.80 -0.50
CA LEU A 70 -0.41 11.02 -1.07
C LEU A 70 -1.94 10.96 -1.19
N ALA A 71 -2.48 9.87 -1.74
CA ALA A 71 -3.92 9.69 -1.88
C ALA A 71 -4.62 9.61 -0.51
N LEU A 72 -4.04 8.90 0.46
CA LEU A 72 -4.59 8.84 1.82
C LEU A 72 -4.52 10.19 2.55
N ALA A 73 -3.49 11.00 2.30
CA ALA A 73 -3.41 12.36 2.83
C ALA A 73 -4.52 13.26 2.24
N GLN A 74 -4.75 13.18 0.93
CA GLN A 74 -5.85 13.89 0.26
C GLN A 74 -7.23 13.44 0.76
N ALA A 75 -7.41 12.13 0.94
CA ALA A 75 -8.63 11.57 1.53
C ALA A 75 -8.88 12.12 2.94
N SER A 76 -7.83 12.19 3.76
CA SER A 76 -7.91 12.73 5.12
C SER A 76 -8.25 14.21 5.13
N GLY A 77 -7.66 15.01 4.24
CA GLY A 77 -7.98 16.42 4.06
C GLY A 77 -9.44 16.63 3.68
N ALA A 78 -9.91 15.96 2.62
CA ALA A 78 -11.30 16.04 2.17
C ALA A 78 -12.30 15.58 3.26
N ARG A 79 -11.92 14.60 4.09
CA ARG A 79 -12.74 14.14 5.22
C ARG A 79 -12.80 15.15 6.37
N SER A 80 -11.74 15.92 6.57
CA SER A 80 -11.73 17.07 7.49
C SER A 80 -12.67 18.16 7.00
N ASP A 81 -12.59 18.52 5.72
CA ASP A 81 -13.48 19.52 5.10
C ASP A 81 -14.95 19.08 5.18
N ALA A 82 -15.23 17.81 4.84
CA ALA A 82 -16.56 17.24 4.96
C ALA A 82 -17.10 17.31 6.40
N SER A 83 -16.25 17.06 7.39
CA SER A 83 -16.63 17.11 8.81
C SER A 83 -16.93 18.55 9.25
N ALA A 84 -16.11 19.52 8.82
CA ALA A 84 -16.32 20.93 9.11
C ALA A 84 -17.66 21.43 8.51
N ASP A 85 -17.92 21.11 7.24
CA ASP A 85 -19.17 21.46 6.57
C ASP A 85 -20.39 20.78 7.19
N GLN A 86 -20.26 19.51 7.59
CA GLN A 86 -21.35 18.78 8.25
C GLN A 86 -21.68 19.36 9.63
N ILE A 87 -20.67 19.78 10.39
CA ILE A 87 -20.85 20.48 11.67
C ILE A 87 -21.57 21.81 11.42
N GLN A 88 -21.12 22.60 10.45
CA GLN A 88 -21.74 23.88 10.13
C GLN A 88 -23.19 23.71 9.64
N ALA A 89 -23.47 22.69 8.82
CA ALA A 89 -24.81 22.36 8.37
C ALA A 89 -25.73 22.01 9.55
N THR A 90 -25.23 21.22 10.50
CA THR A 90 -25.95 20.83 11.72
C THR A 90 -26.22 22.06 12.59
N GLN A 91 -25.23 22.94 12.77
CA GLN A 91 -25.40 24.20 13.51
C GLN A 91 -26.46 25.10 12.87
N ILE A 92 -26.44 25.25 11.53
CA ILE A 92 -27.44 26.04 10.79
C ILE A 92 -28.83 25.45 11.00
N ARG A 93 -28.97 24.13 10.90
CA ARG A 93 -30.27 23.46 11.11
C ARG A 93 -30.79 23.69 12.53
N THR A 94 -29.92 23.57 13.54
CA THR A 94 -30.27 23.86 14.93
C THR A 94 -30.68 25.33 15.13
N LEU A 95 -29.93 26.28 14.56
CA LEU A 95 -30.24 27.70 14.64
C LEU A 95 -31.57 28.03 13.95
N ASP A 96 -31.87 27.39 12.82
CA ASP A 96 -33.14 27.53 12.13
C ASP A 96 -34.32 27.02 12.99
N SER A 97 -34.21 25.84 13.62
CA SER A 97 -35.24 25.33 14.54
C SER A 97 -35.40 26.19 15.80
N VAL A 98 -34.31 26.70 16.39
CA VAL A 98 -34.39 27.63 17.52
C VAL A 98 -35.08 28.94 17.11
N SER A 99 -34.81 29.45 15.90
CA SER A 99 -35.45 30.66 15.39
C SER A 99 -36.95 30.42 15.12
N PHE A 100 -37.31 29.22 14.68
CA PHE A 100 -38.71 28.81 14.49
C PHE A 100 -39.49 28.75 15.81
N ASN A 101 -38.90 28.25 16.90
CA ASN A 101 -39.54 28.28 18.24
C ASN A 101 -39.94 29.70 18.66
N ALA A 102 -39.17 30.73 18.28
CA ALA A 102 -39.53 32.12 18.57
C ALA A 102 -40.74 32.59 17.76
N VAL A 103 -40.90 32.11 16.52
CA VAL A 103 -42.09 32.37 15.68
C VAL A 103 -43.32 31.70 16.28
N GLU A 104 -43.20 30.43 16.68
CA GLU A 104 -44.29 29.69 17.33
C GLU A 104 -44.70 30.33 18.65
N GLY A 105 -43.75 30.69 19.50
CA GLY A 105 -44.02 31.35 20.79
C GLY A 105 -44.77 32.68 20.61
N ALA A 106 -44.36 33.49 19.63
CA ALA A 106 -45.06 34.74 19.31
C ALA A 106 -46.47 34.51 18.74
N TYR A 107 -46.65 33.43 17.96
CA TYR A 107 -47.96 33.03 17.44
C TYR A 107 -48.91 32.61 18.56
N VAL A 108 -48.46 31.76 19.49
CA VAL A 108 -49.26 31.30 20.65
C VAL A 108 -49.58 32.46 21.60
N ALA A 109 -48.67 33.40 21.78
CA ALA A 109 -48.89 34.60 22.59
C ALA A 109 -49.83 35.64 21.92
N HIS A 110 -50.27 35.40 20.67
CA HIS A 110 -51.03 36.34 19.86
C HIS A 110 -50.36 37.73 19.68
N ASP A 111 -49.03 37.80 19.78
CA ASP A 111 -48.26 39.05 19.60
C ASP A 111 -47.81 39.20 18.14
N THR A 112 -48.61 39.93 17.35
CA THR A 112 -48.33 40.17 15.93
C THR A 112 -47.04 40.96 15.69
N ARG A 113 -46.62 41.82 16.64
CA ARG A 113 -45.38 42.60 16.49
C ARG A 113 -44.17 41.70 16.64
N LEU A 114 -44.18 40.85 17.68
CA LEU A 114 -43.11 39.90 17.93
C LEU A 114 -43.05 38.82 16.84
N PHE A 115 -44.20 38.35 16.35
CA PHE A 115 -44.28 37.40 15.24
C PHE A 115 -43.60 37.94 13.97
N ASN A 116 -43.95 39.16 13.56
CA ASN A 116 -43.34 39.81 12.38
C ASN A 116 -41.83 40.06 12.56
N LEU A 117 -41.38 40.33 13.79
CA LEU A 117 -39.95 40.43 14.10
C LEU A 117 -39.24 39.08 13.98
N ALA A 118 -39.80 38.02 14.57
CA ALA A 118 -39.26 36.67 14.52
C ALA A 118 -39.16 36.14 13.07
N VAL A 119 -40.23 36.30 12.28
CA VAL A 119 -40.26 35.92 10.86
C VAL A 119 -39.21 36.68 10.05
N ARG A 120 -38.99 37.97 10.32
CA ARG A 120 -37.94 38.75 9.64
C ARG A 120 -36.54 38.24 9.93
N ARG A 121 -36.29 37.74 11.15
CA ARG A 121 -34.98 37.23 11.59
C ARG A 121 -34.63 35.85 11.02
N LEU A 122 -35.62 35.11 10.51
CA LEU A 122 -35.37 33.82 9.85
C LEU A 122 -34.33 33.97 8.73
N ARG A 123 -33.43 32.99 8.63
CA ARG A 123 -32.40 32.91 7.59
C ARG A 123 -33.04 32.92 6.21
N ALA A 124 -32.40 33.57 5.24
CA ALA A 124 -32.89 33.65 3.86
C ALA A 124 -33.13 32.27 3.22
N GLY A 125 -32.29 31.27 3.53
CA GLY A 125 -32.47 29.89 3.05
C GLY A 125 -33.57 29.08 3.77
N TYR A 126 -34.10 29.59 4.89
CA TYR A 126 -35.17 28.94 5.66
C TYR A 126 -36.55 29.56 5.36
N LYS A 127 -36.61 30.86 5.03
CA LYS A 127 -37.87 31.57 4.71
C LYS A 127 -38.74 30.91 3.62
N PRO A 128 -38.18 30.46 2.47
CA PRO A 128 -38.99 29.77 1.45
C PRO A 128 -39.60 28.47 1.98
N ALA A 129 -38.86 27.73 2.80
CA ALA A 129 -39.31 26.52 3.46
C ALA A 129 -40.43 26.80 4.46
N PHE A 130 -40.25 27.82 5.30
CA PHE A 130 -41.25 28.29 6.25
C PHE A 130 -42.56 28.71 5.56
N ASN A 131 -42.48 29.51 4.49
CA ASN A 131 -43.67 29.96 3.77
C ASN A 131 -44.41 28.80 3.08
N ALA A 132 -43.67 27.87 2.46
CA ALA A 132 -44.25 26.68 1.84
C ALA A 132 -44.88 25.76 2.88
N TRP A 133 -44.24 25.62 4.04
CA TRP A 133 -44.77 24.84 5.16
C TRP A 133 -46.06 25.45 5.70
N LEU A 134 -46.11 26.76 5.89
CA LEU A 134 -47.32 27.46 6.35
C LEU A 134 -48.49 27.29 5.37
N ALA A 135 -48.21 27.26 4.06
CA ALA A 135 -49.22 27.01 3.01
C ALA A 135 -49.85 25.60 3.08
N LEU A 136 -49.21 24.64 3.76
CA LEU A 136 -49.77 23.30 4.02
C LEU A 136 -50.78 23.29 5.18
N HIS A 137 -51.01 24.43 5.84
CA HIS A 137 -51.88 24.58 7.01
C HIS A 137 -51.57 23.54 8.12
N PRO A 138 -50.35 23.54 8.67
CA PRO A 138 -49.85 22.48 9.58
C PRO A 138 -50.69 22.30 10.85
N LEU A 139 -51.38 23.36 11.31
CA LEU A 139 -52.29 23.28 12.46
C LEU A 139 -53.60 22.52 12.17
N LYS A 140 -53.94 22.31 10.90
CA LYS A 140 -55.16 21.62 10.47
C LYS A 140 -54.87 20.35 9.66
N ASN A 141 -53.64 20.21 9.16
CA ASN A 141 -53.21 19.13 8.31
C ASN A 141 -52.20 18.23 9.05
N PRO A 142 -52.63 17.05 9.55
CA PRO A 142 -51.74 16.13 10.25
C PRO A 142 -50.64 15.52 9.37
N ASN A 143 -50.75 15.63 8.04
CA ASN A 143 -49.72 15.17 7.10
C ASN A 143 -48.67 16.25 6.79
N ALA A 144 -48.81 17.47 7.33
CA ALA A 144 -47.79 18.48 7.17
C ALA A 144 -46.51 18.05 7.90
N PRO A 145 -45.31 18.34 7.33
CA PRO A 145 -44.06 18.05 8.02
C PRO A 145 -44.01 18.69 9.41
N PRO A 146 -43.31 18.10 10.41
CA PRO A 146 -43.29 18.65 11.77
C PRO A 146 -42.60 20.01 11.90
N ASP A 147 -41.60 20.29 11.05
CA ASP A 147 -40.82 21.53 11.06
C ASP A 147 -40.49 21.93 9.60
N PRO A 148 -40.47 23.24 9.26
CA PRO A 148 -40.10 23.69 7.92
C PRO A 148 -38.72 23.20 7.41
N SER A 149 -37.80 22.83 8.30
CA SER A 149 -36.49 22.25 7.98
C SER A 149 -36.57 20.91 7.26
N TYR A 150 -37.70 20.20 7.35
CA TYR A 150 -37.96 18.97 6.60
C TYR A 150 -38.50 19.22 5.19
N MET A 151 -38.80 20.47 4.85
CA MET A 151 -39.27 20.83 3.52
C MET A 151 -38.12 20.79 2.50
N PRO A 152 -38.35 20.30 1.26
CA PRO A 152 -37.35 20.29 0.20
C PRO A 152 -36.76 21.67 -0.16
N GLN A 153 -37.50 22.74 0.13
CA GLN A 153 -37.10 24.12 -0.09
C GLN A 153 -36.07 24.61 0.93
N CYS A 154 -35.88 23.89 2.06
CA CYS A 154 -34.88 24.22 3.06
C CYS A 154 -33.50 23.83 2.54
N ARG A 155 -32.74 24.81 2.04
CA ARG A 155 -31.39 24.57 1.50
C ARG A 155 -30.32 24.99 2.48
N ILE A 156 -29.40 24.06 2.75
CA ILE A 156 -28.19 24.26 3.54
C ILE A 156 -27.00 23.92 2.62
N PRO A 157 -26.35 24.92 2.01
CA PRO A 157 -25.25 24.69 1.06
C PRO A 157 -24.12 23.81 1.63
N GLN A 158 -23.83 23.95 2.92
CA GLN A 158 -22.82 23.19 3.65
C GLN A 158 -23.14 21.69 3.67
N GLN A 159 -24.41 21.30 3.70
CA GLN A 159 -24.77 19.89 3.63
C GLN A 159 -24.40 19.28 2.26
N THR A 160 -24.57 20.04 1.18
CA THR A 160 -24.15 19.62 -0.16
C THR A 160 -22.63 19.60 -0.28
N ALA A 161 -21.94 20.62 0.24
CA ALA A 161 -20.48 20.67 0.25
C ALA A 161 -19.88 19.48 1.02
N ALA A 162 -20.41 19.15 2.20
CA ALA A 162 -20.02 17.97 2.97
C ALA A 162 -20.17 16.66 2.20
N GLN A 163 -21.27 16.50 1.44
CA GLN A 163 -21.50 15.32 0.61
C GLN A 163 -20.48 15.22 -0.53
N VAL A 164 -20.20 16.32 -1.22
CA VAL A 164 -19.19 16.37 -2.30
C VAL A 164 -17.81 16.01 -1.76
N ALA A 165 -17.39 16.63 -0.66
CA ALA A 165 -16.12 16.35 -0.01
C ALA A 165 -16.03 14.89 0.48
N THR A 166 -17.14 14.31 0.98
CA THR A 166 -17.20 12.89 1.36
C THR A 166 -16.99 11.96 0.17
N VAL A 167 -17.60 12.25 -0.98
CA VAL A 167 -17.42 11.45 -2.20
C VAL A 167 -15.96 11.52 -2.67
N GLN A 168 -15.38 12.73 -2.66
CA GLN A 168 -13.96 12.91 -2.99
C GLN A 168 -13.04 12.15 -2.03
N ALA A 169 -13.29 12.24 -0.72
CA ALA A 169 -12.51 11.52 0.29
C ALA A 169 -12.52 10.00 0.06
N ASN A 170 -13.68 9.43 -0.27
CA ASN A 170 -13.81 7.99 -0.53
C ASN A 170 -13.10 7.56 -1.81
N ALA A 171 -13.13 8.40 -2.85
CA ALA A 171 -12.41 8.13 -4.10
C ALA A 171 -10.90 8.08 -3.87
N GLU A 172 -10.34 9.08 -3.19
CA GLU A 172 -8.91 9.13 -2.86
C GLU A 172 -8.51 8.02 -1.88
N PHE A 173 -9.36 7.68 -0.92
CA PHE A 173 -9.11 6.57 -0.01
C PHE A 173 -8.99 5.24 -0.76
N THR A 174 -9.93 4.96 -1.67
CA THR A 174 -9.93 3.74 -2.48
C THR A 174 -8.69 3.67 -3.37
N LYS A 175 -8.31 4.81 -3.97
CA LYS A 175 -7.07 4.93 -4.75
C LYS A 175 -5.84 4.60 -3.88
N GLY A 176 -5.74 5.21 -2.69
CA GLY A 176 -4.66 4.98 -1.76
C GLY A 176 -4.56 3.53 -1.29
N GLU A 177 -5.68 2.90 -0.98
CA GLU A 177 -5.74 1.48 -0.59
C GLU A 177 -5.25 0.56 -1.72
N SER A 178 -5.68 0.80 -2.96
CA SER A 178 -5.23 0.03 -4.12
C SER A 178 -3.72 0.15 -4.38
N ALA A 179 -3.17 1.36 -4.18
CA ALA A 179 -1.75 1.63 -4.28
C ALA A 179 -0.97 0.93 -3.16
N SER A 180 -1.47 0.99 -1.92
CA SER A 180 -0.88 0.29 -0.77
C SER A 180 -0.85 -1.21 -0.99
N GLY A 181 -1.98 -1.80 -1.45
CA GLY A 181 -2.06 -3.22 -1.73
C GLY A 181 -1.10 -3.66 -2.85
N THR A 182 -0.72 -2.75 -3.75
CA THR A 182 0.30 -3.02 -4.76
C THR A 182 1.71 -2.91 -4.17
N ALA A 183 1.98 -1.89 -3.35
CA ALA A 183 3.24 -1.73 -2.63
C ALA A 183 3.56 -2.96 -1.77
N ASP A 184 2.58 -3.47 -1.02
CA ASP A 184 2.74 -4.62 -0.13
C ASP A 184 3.11 -5.91 -0.88
N LYS A 185 2.58 -6.09 -2.10
CA LYS A 185 2.95 -7.23 -2.97
C LYS A 185 4.41 -7.15 -3.39
N TYR A 186 4.90 -5.94 -3.72
CA TYR A 186 6.31 -5.71 -4.02
C TYR A 186 7.21 -5.89 -2.78
N VAL A 187 6.79 -5.44 -1.59
CA VAL A 187 7.54 -5.70 -0.34
C VAL A 187 7.69 -7.21 -0.12
N ARG A 188 6.60 -7.96 -0.28
CA ARG A 188 6.60 -9.43 -0.15
C ARG A 188 7.58 -10.09 -1.12
N LEU A 189 7.60 -9.66 -2.38
CA LEU A 189 8.53 -10.14 -3.40
C LEU A 189 9.99 -9.90 -2.99
N THR A 190 10.30 -8.72 -2.45
CA THR A 190 11.66 -8.40 -1.98
C THR A 190 12.10 -9.33 -0.86
N VAL A 191 11.21 -9.65 0.09
CA VAL A 191 11.51 -10.59 1.19
C VAL A 191 11.76 -12.01 0.65
N ILE A 192 10.95 -12.48 -0.31
CA ILE A 192 11.15 -13.80 -0.92
C ILE A 192 12.48 -13.85 -1.68
N LEU A 193 12.81 -12.81 -2.46
CA LEU A 193 14.06 -12.74 -3.20
C LEU A 193 15.28 -12.66 -2.27
N ALA A 194 15.17 -11.97 -1.14
CA ALA A 194 16.21 -11.98 -0.11
C ALA A 194 16.41 -13.38 0.50
N ALA A 195 15.34 -14.12 0.75
CA ALA A 195 15.43 -15.52 1.19
C ALA A 195 16.09 -16.41 0.12
N VAL A 196 15.80 -16.19 -1.16
CA VAL A 196 16.48 -16.89 -2.28
C VAL A 196 17.98 -16.58 -2.29
N LEU A 197 18.38 -15.31 -2.21
CA LEU A 197 19.79 -14.91 -2.13
C LEU A 197 20.49 -15.56 -0.94
N PHE A 198 19.83 -15.61 0.22
CA PHE A 198 20.37 -16.24 1.42
C PHE A 198 20.55 -17.76 1.24
N LEU A 199 19.53 -18.46 0.72
CA LEU A 199 19.61 -19.90 0.46
C LEU A 199 20.71 -20.23 -0.55
N VAL A 200 20.80 -19.50 -1.67
CA VAL A 200 21.86 -19.72 -2.66
C VAL A 200 23.24 -19.41 -2.07
N GLY A 201 23.35 -18.32 -1.30
CA GLY A 201 24.59 -17.92 -0.62
C GLY A 201 25.11 -18.99 0.33
N ILE A 202 24.29 -19.49 1.25
CA ILE A 202 24.71 -20.50 2.23
C ILE A 202 24.86 -21.90 1.60
N GLY A 203 24.06 -22.23 0.58
CA GLY A 203 24.10 -23.50 -0.13
C GLY A 203 25.44 -23.78 -0.82
N SER A 204 26.13 -22.73 -1.28
CA SER A 204 27.46 -22.82 -1.88
C SER A 204 28.57 -23.23 -0.91
N ARG A 205 28.35 -23.12 0.41
CA ARG A 205 29.35 -23.38 1.46
C ARG A 205 29.22 -24.75 2.12
N PHE A 206 28.14 -25.51 1.87
CA PHE A 206 27.94 -26.81 2.52
C PHE A 206 28.72 -27.93 1.83
N PRO A 207 29.52 -28.74 2.58
CA PRO A 207 30.24 -29.89 2.03
C PRO A 207 29.32 -31.07 1.68
N VAL A 208 28.11 -31.11 2.26
CA VAL A 208 27.14 -32.20 2.07
C VAL A 208 26.31 -31.98 0.80
N ARG A 209 26.50 -32.86 -0.19
CA ARG A 209 25.86 -32.75 -1.52
C ARG A 209 24.33 -32.77 -1.46
N SER A 210 23.73 -33.59 -0.60
CA SER A 210 22.26 -33.68 -0.44
C SER A 210 21.66 -32.39 0.12
N ALA A 211 22.31 -31.77 1.10
CA ALA A 211 21.90 -30.48 1.66
C ALA A 211 21.98 -29.36 0.61
N ARG A 212 23.03 -29.35 -0.23
CA ARG A 212 23.18 -28.39 -1.34
C ARG A 212 22.03 -28.51 -2.35
N TYR A 213 21.70 -29.72 -2.81
CA TYR A 213 20.61 -29.91 -3.78
C TYR A 213 19.23 -29.58 -3.20
N GLY A 214 18.97 -29.92 -1.93
CA GLY A 214 17.71 -29.56 -1.26
C GLY A 214 17.52 -28.04 -1.17
N LEU A 215 18.57 -27.32 -0.79
CA LEU A 215 18.53 -25.87 -0.65
C LEU A 215 18.38 -25.15 -1.99
N ILE A 216 19.09 -25.62 -3.03
CA ILE A 216 18.95 -25.10 -4.40
C ILE A 216 17.54 -25.36 -4.93
N GLY A 217 16.95 -26.53 -4.67
CA GLY A 217 15.59 -26.86 -5.08
C GLY A 217 14.56 -25.89 -4.49
N ILE A 218 14.64 -25.62 -3.19
CA ILE A 218 13.75 -24.65 -2.52
C ILE A 218 13.95 -23.24 -3.09
N ALA A 219 15.21 -22.81 -3.27
CA ALA A 219 15.52 -21.50 -3.84
C ALA A 219 14.96 -21.35 -5.27
N ALA A 220 15.06 -22.40 -6.10
CA ALA A 220 14.54 -22.40 -7.47
C ALA A 220 13.01 -22.30 -7.50
N VAL A 221 12.31 -23.02 -6.62
CA VAL A 221 10.85 -22.94 -6.50
C VAL A 221 10.40 -21.54 -6.07
N LEU A 222 11.04 -20.98 -5.03
CA LEU A 222 10.75 -19.63 -4.57
C LEU A 222 11.03 -18.58 -5.66
N LEU A 223 12.14 -18.72 -6.38
CA LEU A 223 12.49 -17.84 -7.49
C LEU A 223 11.46 -17.90 -8.61
N ALA A 224 11.02 -19.09 -9.02
CA ALA A 224 9.99 -19.26 -10.04
C ALA A 224 8.67 -18.58 -9.62
N VAL A 225 8.25 -18.78 -8.36
CA VAL A 225 7.06 -18.12 -7.80
C VAL A 225 7.22 -16.59 -7.81
N SER A 226 8.39 -16.08 -7.42
CA SER A 226 8.68 -14.63 -7.45
C SER A 226 8.62 -14.06 -8.86
N VAL A 227 9.19 -14.74 -9.86
CA VAL A 227 9.14 -14.29 -11.26
C VAL A 227 7.69 -14.21 -11.75
N VAL A 228 6.88 -15.24 -11.49
CA VAL A 228 5.47 -15.27 -11.90
C VAL A 228 4.68 -14.15 -11.24
N GLN A 229 4.87 -13.92 -9.93
CA GLN A 229 4.20 -12.84 -9.22
C GLN A 229 4.65 -11.46 -9.73
N LEU A 230 5.94 -11.26 -9.97
CA LEU A 230 6.49 -9.98 -10.44
C LEU A 230 5.93 -9.61 -11.83
N LEU A 231 5.79 -10.59 -12.73
CA LEU A 231 5.21 -10.39 -14.07
C LEU A 231 3.72 -10.04 -14.03
N GLY A 232 3.00 -10.42 -12.96
CA GLY A 232 1.58 -10.12 -12.78
C GLY A 232 1.30 -8.76 -12.11
N LEU A 233 2.33 -8.04 -11.66
CA LEU A 233 2.16 -6.76 -10.97
C LEU A 233 2.24 -5.58 -11.94
N PRO A 234 1.48 -4.50 -11.69
CA PRO A 234 1.58 -3.29 -12.49
C PRO A 234 2.93 -2.60 -12.23
N GLY A 235 3.51 -2.01 -13.28
CA GLY A 235 4.77 -1.27 -13.19
C GLY A 235 4.70 -0.10 -12.20
N PRO A 236 5.85 0.41 -11.72
CA PRO A 236 5.89 1.54 -10.80
C PRO A 236 5.27 2.79 -11.44
N PRO A 237 4.50 3.59 -10.68
CA PRO A 237 3.96 4.86 -11.15
C PRO A 237 5.10 5.84 -11.48
N SER A 238 4.88 6.65 -12.52
CA SER A 238 5.80 7.69 -13.00
C SER A 238 6.07 8.74 -11.92
#